data_AF-A0A7W6ETN3-F1
#
_entry.id   AF-A0A7W6ETN3-F1
#
_cell.length_a   1.000
_cell.length_b   1.000
_cell.length_c   1.000
_cell.angle_alpha   90.00
_cell.angle_beta   90.00
_cell.angle_gamma   90.00
#
_symmetry.space_group_name_H-M   'P 1'
#
loop_
_entity.id
_entity.type
_entity.pdbx_description
1 polymer ?
#
loop_
_entity_poly.entity_id
_entity_poly.type
_entity_poly.pdbx_seq_one_letter_code
_entity_poly.pdbx_strand_id
1 'polypeptide(L)'
;MKQLTILGIVLLSFQAMAQKKESCCSEDAAMACKLTSAEFKERKATIIENLKKEIVETVELKNGMKYAFKDSDETIAMLADFIKTERQCCDFFNFGLSVSAQKKYVYLELTGPKGVKDFIKSELSL
;
A
#
# COMPACT_ATOMS: atom_id res chain seq x y z
N MET A 1 59.42 -49.76 21.72
CA MET A 1 59.41 -50.82 20.69
C MET A 1 57.96 -51.10 20.30
N LYS A 2 57.62 -51.00 19.00
CA LYS A 2 56.53 -51.72 18.30
C LYS A 2 55.08 -51.38 18.73
N GLN A 3 54.09 -51.03 17.89
CA GLN A 3 53.81 -50.89 16.46
C GLN A 3 52.53 -50.00 16.39
N LEU A 4 52.39 -49.00 15.54
CA LEU A 4 51.96 -49.00 14.13
C LEU A 4 50.46 -49.36 13.89
N THR A 5 49.73 -48.37 13.34
CA THR A 5 48.44 -48.40 12.59
C THR A 5 47.19 -48.81 13.37
N ILE A 6 46.06 -48.12 13.25
CA ILE A 6 45.16 -48.18 12.09
C ILE A 6 44.38 -46.86 11.88
N LEU A 7 44.41 -46.42 10.63
CA LEU A 7 43.47 -45.56 9.90
C LEU A 7 42.02 -45.61 10.44
N GLY A 8 41.49 -44.46 10.86
CA GLY A 8 40.07 -44.32 11.22
C GLY A 8 39.58 -42.92 10.85
N ILE A 9 39.25 -42.73 9.57
CA ILE A 9 38.62 -41.52 9.02
C ILE A 9 37.24 -41.37 9.69
N VAL A 10 37.11 -40.43 10.62
CA VAL A 10 35.80 -39.98 11.11
C VAL A 10 35.43 -38.69 10.38
N LEU A 11 34.87 -38.89 9.19
CA LEU A 11 34.02 -37.92 8.50
C LEU A 11 32.67 -37.89 9.21
N LEU A 12 32.48 -37.00 10.18
CA LEU A 12 31.13 -36.70 10.67
C LEU A 12 30.96 -35.20 10.96
N SER A 13 30.20 -34.58 10.05
CA SER A 13 29.23 -33.51 10.30
C SER A 13 29.75 -32.12 10.69
N PHE A 14 30.06 -31.34 9.65
CA PHE A 14 29.63 -29.94 9.57
C PHE A 14 28.10 -29.90 9.67
N GLN A 15 27.57 -29.30 10.73
CA GLN A 15 26.23 -28.70 10.71
C GLN A 15 26.17 -27.65 11.82
N ALA A 16 26.58 -26.44 11.45
CA ALA A 16 26.30 -25.23 12.20
C ALA A 16 24.77 -25.05 12.25
N MET A 17 24.21 -25.02 13.46
CA MET A 17 22.83 -24.64 13.69
C MET A 17 22.70 -23.13 13.50
N ALA A 18 22.03 -22.70 12.43
CA ALA A 18 21.63 -21.32 12.22
C ALA A 18 20.10 -21.21 12.30
N GLN A 19 19.64 -20.70 13.43
CA GLN A 19 18.37 -20.01 13.70
C GLN A 19 17.12 -20.42 12.91
N LYS A 20 16.29 -21.21 13.61
CA LYS A 20 14.84 -21.25 13.44
C LYS A 20 14.26 -19.83 13.65
N LYS A 21 13.84 -19.16 12.57
CA LYS A 21 13.03 -17.95 12.63
C LYS A 21 11.56 -18.33 12.57
N GLU A 22 10.94 -18.52 13.73
CA GLU A 22 9.48 -18.45 13.87
C GLU A 22 9.07 -16.99 13.67
N SER A 23 8.42 -16.68 12.54
CA SER A 23 7.82 -15.39 12.27
C SER A 23 6.30 -15.53 12.40
N CYS A 24 5.78 -15.28 13.59
CA CYS A 24 4.36 -15.41 13.94
C CYS A 24 3.45 -14.27 13.47
N CYS A 25 3.89 -13.39 12.57
CA CYS A 25 2.99 -12.47 11.89
C CYS A 25 3.40 -12.38 10.43
N SER A 26 2.69 -13.08 9.55
CA SER A 26 2.60 -12.63 8.16
C SER A 26 1.87 -11.29 8.19
N GLU A 27 2.60 -10.19 8.14
CA GLU A 27 2.08 -8.83 7.93
C GLU A 27 1.56 -8.63 6.49
N ASP A 28 1.12 -9.70 5.85
CA ASP A 28 0.24 -9.63 4.69
C ASP A 28 -1.18 -9.41 5.22
N ALA A 29 -1.40 -8.27 5.88
CA ALA A 29 -2.74 -7.75 6.02
C ALA A 29 -3.28 -7.65 4.59
N ALA A 30 -4.22 -8.52 4.24
CA ALA A 30 -4.75 -8.60 2.90
C ALA A 30 -5.30 -7.20 2.53
N MET A 31 -4.54 -6.45 1.74
CA MET A 31 -4.98 -5.19 1.15
C MET A 31 -6.03 -5.53 0.12
N ALA A 32 -7.25 -5.75 0.59
CA ALA A 32 -8.39 -6.13 -0.21
C ALA A 32 -9.50 -5.14 0.06
N CYS A 33 -10.11 -4.64 -1.02
CA CYS A 33 -11.26 -3.78 -0.92
C CYS A 33 -12.46 -4.58 -0.38
N LYS A 34 -13.07 -4.13 0.73
CA LYS A 34 -14.18 -4.82 1.41
C LYS A 34 -15.56 -4.64 0.74
N LEU A 35 -15.60 -4.08 -0.47
CA LEU A 35 -16.83 -3.70 -1.17
C LEU A 35 -17.63 -4.91 -1.70
N THR A 36 -18.68 -5.30 -0.99
CA THR A 36 -19.55 -6.43 -1.38
C THR A 36 -20.86 -6.02 -2.05
N SER A 37 -21.45 -4.86 -1.71
CA SER A 37 -22.75 -4.42 -2.26
C SER A 37 -22.63 -3.70 -3.61
N ALA A 38 -23.57 -3.96 -4.52
CA ALA A 38 -23.59 -3.40 -5.88
C ALA A 38 -23.71 -1.86 -5.90
N GLU A 39 -24.59 -1.28 -5.07
CA GLU A 39 -24.81 0.17 -5.01
C GLU A 39 -23.55 0.94 -4.61
N PHE A 40 -22.79 0.44 -3.65
CA PHE A 40 -21.52 1.05 -3.25
C PHE A 40 -20.44 0.91 -4.33
N LYS A 41 -20.47 -0.16 -5.14
CA LYS A 41 -19.53 -0.33 -6.28
C LYS A 41 -19.81 0.68 -7.38
N GLU A 42 -21.07 0.87 -7.74
CA GLU A 42 -21.48 1.85 -8.77
C GLU A 42 -21.14 3.28 -8.36
N ARG A 43 -21.50 3.67 -7.12
CA ARG A 43 -21.17 5.00 -6.59
C ARG A 43 -19.67 5.26 -6.56
N LYS A 44 -18.87 4.27 -6.17
CA LYS A 44 -17.40 4.38 -6.16
C LYS A 44 -16.85 4.58 -7.57
N ALA A 45 -17.33 3.83 -8.55
CA ALA A 45 -16.89 3.97 -9.93
C ALA A 45 -17.10 5.40 -10.44
N THR A 46 -18.27 5.99 -10.20
CA THR A 46 -18.57 7.37 -10.59
C THR A 46 -17.65 8.38 -9.91
N ILE A 47 -17.40 8.23 -8.61
CA ILE A 47 -16.51 9.14 -7.86
C ILE A 47 -15.07 9.02 -8.39
N ILE A 48 -14.55 7.80 -8.58
CA ILE A 48 -13.18 7.57 -9.08
C ILE A 48 -13.00 8.11 -10.50
N GLU A 49 -13.94 7.87 -11.39
CA GLU A 49 -13.88 8.39 -12.76
C GLU A 49 -13.85 9.91 -12.80
N ASN A 50 -14.62 10.57 -11.92
CA ASN A 50 -14.61 12.02 -11.81
C ASN A 50 -13.28 12.53 -11.23
N LEU A 51 -12.75 11.90 -10.19
CA LEU A 51 -11.43 12.26 -9.66
C LEU A 51 -10.36 12.16 -10.75
N LYS A 52 -10.33 11.05 -11.49
CA LYS A 52 -9.30 10.80 -12.50
C LYS A 52 -9.22 11.89 -13.57
N LYS A 53 -10.36 12.45 -13.97
CA LYS A 53 -10.42 13.53 -14.97
C LYS A 53 -9.85 14.85 -14.45
N GLU A 54 -9.88 15.06 -13.14
CA GLU A 54 -9.46 16.31 -12.50
C GLU A 54 -8.01 16.29 -12.01
N ILE A 55 -7.28 15.16 -12.15
CA ILE A 55 -5.87 15.05 -11.77
C ILE A 55 -5.01 15.91 -12.70
N VAL A 56 -4.32 16.88 -12.10
CA VAL A 56 -3.37 17.76 -12.78
C VAL A 56 -1.95 17.19 -12.75
N GLU A 57 -1.58 16.54 -11.65
CA GLU A 57 -0.25 15.97 -11.44
C GLU A 57 -0.33 14.75 -10.54
N THR A 58 0.50 13.74 -10.84
CA THR A 58 0.68 12.54 -10.02
C THR A 58 2.15 12.40 -9.65
N VAL A 59 2.42 12.25 -8.35
CA VAL A 59 3.77 12.07 -7.78
C VAL A 59 3.81 10.80 -6.96
N GLU A 60 4.76 9.91 -7.27
CA GLU A 60 5.01 8.74 -6.42
C GLU A 60 5.70 9.15 -5.11
N LEU A 61 5.19 8.66 -3.99
CA LEU A 61 5.82 8.79 -2.68
C LEU A 61 6.54 7.48 -2.30
N LYS A 62 7.31 7.53 -1.21
CA LYS A 62 7.99 6.34 -0.68
C LYS A 62 7.00 5.23 -0.31
N ASN A 63 5.86 5.59 0.27
CA ASN A 63 4.84 4.68 0.81
C ASN A 63 3.44 5.00 0.28
N GLY A 64 3.31 5.54 -0.93
CA GLY A 64 2.02 5.94 -1.47
C GLY A 64 2.09 6.77 -2.74
N MET A 65 1.01 7.48 -3.03
CA MET A 65 0.84 8.35 -4.19
C MET A 65 0.30 9.70 -3.75
N LYS A 66 0.70 10.77 -4.44
CA LYS A 66 0.19 12.13 -4.26
C LYS A 66 -0.41 12.63 -5.57
N TYR A 67 -1.59 13.21 -5.48
CA TYR A 67 -2.33 13.75 -6.61
C TYR A 67 -2.61 15.22 -6.38
N ALA A 68 -2.39 16.04 -7.40
CA ALA A 68 -2.75 17.45 -7.40
C ALA A 68 -4.03 17.68 -8.21
N PHE A 69 -4.93 18.49 -7.68
CA PHE A 69 -6.19 18.88 -8.30
C PHE A 69 -6.30 20.39 -8.29
N LYS A 70 -7.03 20.98 -9.25
CA LYS A 70 -7.33 22.42 -9.24
C LYS A 70 -8.09 22.80 -7.97
N ASP A 71 -7.70 23.90 -7.36
CA ASP A 71 -8.35 24.40 -6.14
C ASP A 71 -9.72 24.99 -6.43
N SER A 72 -10.75 24.39 -5.84
CA SER A 72 -12.12 24.87 -5.79
C SER A 72 -12.87 24.19 -4.63
N ASP A 73 -13.94 24.81 -4.14
CA ASP A 73 -14.78 24.23 -3.08
C ASP A 73 -15.39 22.88 -3.53
N GLU A 74 -15.76 22.76 -4.80
CA GLU A 74 -16.27 21.52 -5.38
C GLU A 74 -15.21 20.40 -5.37
N THR A 75 -13.96 20.72 -5.72
CA THR A 75 -12.85 19.75 -5.64
C THR A 75 -12.64 19.27 -4.21
N ILE A 76 -12.60 20.19 -3.24
CA ILE A 76 -12.39 19.82 -1.83
C ILE A 76 -13.53 18.91 -1.35
N ALA A 77 -14.78 19.23 -1.68
CA ALA A 77 -15.95 18.41 -1.34
C ALA A 77 -15.87 17.01 -1.98
N MET A 78 -15.53 16.93 -3.26
CA MET A 78 -15.37 15.67 -3.99
C MET A 78 -14.29 14.78 -3.35
N LEU A 79 -13.12 15.35 -3.03
CA LEU A 79 -12.03 14.64 -2.38
C LEU A 79 -12.42 14.15 -0.97
N ALA A 80 -13.17 14.97 -0.21
CA ALA A 80 -13.67 14.57 1.09
C ALA A 80 -14.65 13.39 1.00
N ASP A 81 -15.54 13.38 0.00
CA ASP A 81 -16.49 12.28 -0.22
C ASP A 81 -15.82 10.99 -0.69
N PHE A 82 -14.76 11.11 -1.51
CA PHE A 82 -13.87 10.00 -1.82
C PHE A 82 -13.24 9.40 -0.56
N ILE A 83 -12.64 10.23 0.30
CA ILE A 83 -12.03 9.78 1.56
C ILE A 83 -13.07 9.07 2.45
N LYS A 84 -14.28 9.65 2.60
CA LYS A 84 -15.38 9.05 3.38
C LYS A 84 -15.77 7.67 2.86
N THR A 85 -15.73 7.47 1.55
CA THR A 85 -16.11 6.20 0.92
C THR A 85 -14.99 5.16 1.06
N GLU A 86 -13.75 5.54 0.72
CA GLU A 86 -12.62 4.61 0.75
C GLU A 86 -12.26 4.16 2.17
N ARG A 87 -12.38 5.02 3.19
CA ARG A 87 -12.11 4.60 4.58
C ARG A 87 -13.03 3.48 5.09
N GLN A 88 -14.20 3.29 4.49
CA GLN A 88 -15.12 2.20 4.85
C GLN A 88 -14.70 0.88 4.20
N CYS A 89 -13.99 0.95 3.08
CA CYS A 89 -13.74 -0.19 2.19
C CYS A 89 -12.26 -0.62 2.18
N CYS A 90 -11.36 0.32 2.48
CA CYS A 90 -9.92 0.21 2.38
C CYS A 90 -9.30 0.78 3.67
N ASP A 91 -9.48 0.06 4.78
CA ASP A 91 -9.09 0.49 6.14
C ASP A 91 -7.59 0.53 6.40
N PHE A 92 -6.77 0.11 5.42
CA PHE A 92 -5.31 0.19 5.46
C PHE A 92 -4.74 1.50 4.91
N PHE A 93 -5.56 2.35 4.26
CA PHE A 93 -5.09 3.64 3.76
C PHE A 93 -4.97 4.68 4.87
N ASN A 94 -3.89 5.46 4.81
CA ASN A 94 -3.81 6.77 5.43
C ASN A 94 -4.06 7.84 4.37
N PHE A 95 -4.94 8.79 4.68
CA PHE A 95 -5.36 9.86 3.78
C PHE A 95 -4.79 11.19 4.25
N GLY A 96 -4.15 11.93 3.35
CA GLY A 96 -3.76 13.32 3.55
C GLY A 96 -4.53 14.23 2.58
N LEU A 97 -5.19 15.26 3.09
CA LEU A 97 -5.77 16.31 2.27
C LEU A 97 -5.14 17.65 2.67
N SER A 98 -4.54 18.35 1.72
CA SER A 98 -3.92 19.64 1.99
C SER A 98 -4.28 20.68 0.94
N VAL A 99 -4.59 21.88 1.42
CA VAL A 99 -4.88 23.07 0.60
C VAL A 99 -3.83 24.11 0.95
N SER A 100 -3.19 24.71 -0.05
CA SER A 100 -2.13 25.69 0.18
C SER A 100 -2.58 27.08 -0.24
N ALA A 101 -2.45 28.07 0.64
CA ALA A 101 -2.76 29.46 0.31
C ALA A 101 -1.89 30.03 -0.84
N GLN A 102 -0.74 29.41 -1.14
CA GLN A 102 0.21 29.87 -2.14
C GLN A 102 0.12 29.10 -3.47
N LYS A 103 -0.43 27.88 -3.44
CA LYS A 103 -0.57 27.04 -4.64
C LYS A 103 -2.05 26.87 -4.94
N LYS A 104 -2.45 27.13 -6.18
CA LYS A 104 -3.83 26.98 -6.68
C LYS A 104 -4.26 25.51 -6.81
N TYR A 105 -3.76 24.64 -5.94
CA TYR A 105 -3.99 23.20 -5.98
C TYR A 105 -4.34 22.65 -4.61
N VAL A 106 -5.23 21.66 -4.64
CA VAL A 106 -5.53 20.77 -3.52
C VAL A 106 -4.77 19.48 -3.75
N TYR A 107 -4.16 18.94 -2.70
CA TYR A 107 -3.42 17.69 -2.78
C TYR A 107 -4.09 16.59 -1.98
N LEU A 108 -4.28 15.44 -2.63
CA LEU A 108 -4.64 14.18 -1.99
C LEU A 108 -3.42 13.27 -1.91
N GLU A 109 -3.11 12.77 -0.72
CA GLU A 109 -2.09 11.76 -0.48
C GLU A 109 -2.75 10.46 -0.02
N LEU A 110 -2.46 9.38 -0.73
CA LEU A 110 -2.88 8.03 -0.40
C LEU A 110 -1.65 7.21 -0.04
N THR A 111 -1.50 6.87 1.23
CA THR A 111 -0.35 6.12 1.73
C THR A 111 -0.78 4.89 2.52
N GLY A 112 0.11 3.94 2.72
CA GLY A 112 -0.25 2.69 3.39
C GLY A 112 0.93 1.72 3.54
N PRO A 113 0.65 0.44 3.85
CA PRO A 113 1.67 -0.58 4.02
C PRO A 113 2.37 -0.92 2.69
N LYS A 114 3.37 -1.81 2.75
CA LYS A 114 4.10 -2.28 1.57
C LYS A 114 3.13 -2.86 0.54
N GLY A 115 3.27 -2.44 -0.72
CA GLY A 115 2.40 -2.86 -1.84
C GLY A 115 1.20 -1.94 -2.09
N VAL A 116 1.00 -0.90 -1.28
CA VAL A 116 -0.10 0.07 -1.46
C VAL A 116 -0.07 0.77 -2.83
N LYS A 117 1.11 1.04 -3.39
CA LYS A 117 1.22 1.69 -4.71
C LYS A 117 0.67 0.82 -5.84
N ASP A 118 0.91 -0.49 -5.76
CA ASP A 118 0.42 -1.45 -6.75
C ASP A 118 -1.10 -1.59 -6.62
N PHE A 119 -1.60 -1.65 -5.39
CA PHE A 119 -3.04 -1.62 -5.10
C PHE A 119 -3.72 -0.36 -5.67
N ILE A 120 -3.14 0.83 -5.46
CA ILE A 120 -3.69 2.08 -6.01
C ILE A 120 -3.77 1.99 -7.54
N LYS A 121 -2.73 1.48 -8.20
CA LYS A 121 -2.67 1.35 -9.66
C LYS A 121 -3.68 0.33 -10.19
N SER A 122 -3.92 -0.78 -9.50
CA SER A 122 -4.86 -1.82 -9.95
C SER A 122 -6.31 -1.50 -9.62
N GLU A 123 -6.59 -1.11 -8.37
CA GLU A 123 -7.96 -1.03 -7.85
C GLU A 123 -8.58 0.37 -7.94
N LEU A 124 -7.75 1.42 -7.89
CA LEU A 124 -8.23 2.80 -7.95
C LEU A 124 -7.98 3.43 -9.31
N SER A 125 -6.97 2.96 -10.06
CA SER A 125 -6.68 3.39 -11.43
C SER A 125 -6.69 4.92 -11.63
N LEU A 126 -6.28 5.66 -10.60
CA LEU A 126 -6.19 7.13 -10.56
C LEU A 126 -5.03 7.62 -11.42
#